data_AF-A0A7X2NQP3-F1
#
_entry.id   AF-A0A7X2NQP3-F1
#
_cell.length_a   1.000
_cell.length_b   1.000
_cell.length_c   1.000
_cell.angle_alpha   90.00
_cell.angle_beta   90.00
_cell.angle_gamma   90.00
#
_symmetry.space_group_name_H-M   'P 1'
#
loop_
_entity.id
_entity.type
_entity.pdbx_description
1 polymer ?
#
loop_
_entity_poly.entity_id
_entity_poly.type
_entity_poly.pdbx_seq_one_letter_code
_entity_poly.pdbx_strand_id
1 'polypeptide(L)'
;MNKDQKTNIRSFRYSDRVASILESMEGANLNAKFENLVLFCNDKFPEVEKRYRTYQSMAARAFDDYMKLSDLRHSIQRELTSIDNRLRSLDELLEHVEAQCRKVKEYKK
;
A
#
# COMPACT_ATOMS: atom_id res chain seq x y z
N MET A 1 47.64 11.55 -36.89
CA MET A 1 47.01 12.83 -36.47
C MET A 1 45.51 12.72 -36.73
N ASN A 2 44.74 12.32 -35.72
CA ASN A 2 43.27 12.33 -35.84
C ASN A 2 42.82 13.79 -35.85
N LYS A 3 42.13 14.18 -36.93
CA LYS A 3 41.43 15.45 -37.03
C LYS A 3 40.38 15.45 -35.92
N ASP A 4 40.61 16.25 -34.88
CA ASP A 4 39.53 16.69 -34.00
C ASP A 4 38.48 17.36 -34.89
N GLN A 5 37.41 16.63 -35.16
CA GLN A 5 36.22 17.18 -35.79
C GLN A 5 35.76 18.32 -34.90
N LYS A 6 35.94 19.55 -35.37
CA LYS A 6 35.30 20.74 -34.81
C LYS A 6 33.80 20.47 -34.76
N THR A 7 33.34 19.97 -33.63
CA THR A 7 31.93 19.81 -33.31
C THR A 7 31.37 21.22 -33.25
N ASN A 8 30.43 21.54 -34.15
CA ASN A 8 29.74 22.81 -34.16
C ASN A 8 28.91 22.94 -32.88
N ILE A 9 29.54 23.32 -31.77
CA ILE A 9 28.84 23.71 -30.56
C ILE A 9 28.26 25.09 -30.85
N ARG A 10 27.00 25.10 -31.30
CA ARG A 10 26.21 26.33 -31.31
C ARG A 10 25.92 26.68 -29.84
N SER A 11 26.44 27.81 -29.39
CA SER A 11 26.03 28.36 -28.09
C SER A 11 24.53 28.61 -28.11
N PHE A 12 23.79 28.03 -27.18
CA PHE A 12 22.38 28.32 -27.00
C PHE A 12 22.19 29.13 -25.72
N ARG A 13 21.26 30.09 -25.74
CA ARG A 13 20.83 30.81 -24.55
C ARG A 13 19.73 30.02 -23.86
N TYR A 14 19.73 30.02 -22.55
CA TYR A 14 18.72 29.37 -21.74
C TYR A 14 18.39 30.23 -20.52
N SER A 15 17.19 30.07 -20.00
CA SER A 15 16.74 30.79 -18.80
C SER A 15 17.50 30.35 -17.56
N ASP A 16 17.54 31.20 -16.53
CA ASP A 16 18.14 30.88 -15.23
C ASP A 16 17.57 29.59 -14.61
N ARG A 17 16.28 29.29 -14.84
CA ARG A 17 15.66 28.03 -14.40
C ARG A 17 16.28 26.80 -15.06
N VAL A 18 16.62 26.89 -16.34
CA VAL A 18 17.30 25.79 -17.05
C VAL A 18 18.74 25.67 -16.57
N ALA A 19 19.39 26.80 -16.25
CA ALA A 19 20.69 26.80 -15.61
C ALA A 19 20.65 26.02 -14.28
N SER A 20 19.69 26.31 -13.41
CA SER A 20 19.56 25.61 -12.12
C SER A 20 19.29 24.11 -12.29
N ILE A 21 18.47 23.72 -13.27
CA ILE A 21 18.20 22.30 -13.55
C ILE A 21 19.49 21.62 -14.02
N LEU A 22 20.19 22.20 -14.98
CA LEU A 22 21.44 21.63 -15.49
C LEU A 22 22.51 21.54 -14.40
N GLU A 23 22.62 22.55 -13.53
CA GLU A 23 23.59 22.51 -12.43
C GLU A 23 23.35 21.34 -11.46
N SER A 24 22.09 20.94 -11.26
CA SER A 24 21.73 19.78 -10.42
C SER A 24 22.02 18.42 -11.07
N MET A 25 22.29 18.39 -12.38
CA MET A 25 22.62 17.15 -13.09
C MET A 25 24.09 16.79 -12.89
N GLU A 26 24.35 15.49 -12.82
CA GLU A 26 25.71 14.97 -12.80
C GLU A 26 26.41 15.21 -14.15
N GLY A 27 27.68 15.60 -14.12
CA GLY A 27 28.48 15.81 -15.33
C GLY A 27 29.61 16.81 -15.13
N ALA A 28 30.74 16.56 -15.80
CA ALA A 28 31.95 17.38 -15.68
C ALA A 28 31.84 18.76 -16.36
N ASN A 29 30.94 18.90 -17.34
CA ASN A 29 30.73 20.16 -18.06
C ASN A 29 29.26 20.30 -18.48
N LEU A 30 28.89 21.50 -18.94
CA LEU A 30 27.52 21.83 -19.33
C LEU A 30 26.94 20.86 -20.38
N ASN A 31 27.76 20.42 -21.34
CA ASN A 31 27.32 19.49 -22.38
C ASN A 31 26.99 18.11 -21.81
N ALA A 32 27.86 17.58 -20.93
CA ALA A 32 27.61 16.32 -20.24
C ALA A 32 26.36 16.39 -19.34
N LYS A 33 26.18 17.51 -18.62
CA LYS A 33 24.99 17.75 -17.81
C LYS A 33 23.71 17.79 -18.65
N PHE A 34 23.76 18.44 -19.82
CA PHE A 34 22.65 18.48 -20.76
C PHE A 34 22.35 17.10 -21.37
N GLU A 35 23.38 16.37 -21.80
CA GLU A 35 23.24 15.01 -22.32
C GLU A 35 22.59 14.09 -21.29
N ASN A 36 23.08 14.11 -20.05
CA ASN A 36 22.51 13.33 -18.96
C ASN A 36 21.05 13.71 -18.65
N LEU A 37 20.68 14.99 -18.77
CA LEU A 37 19.29 15.43 -18.62
C LEU A 37 18.41 14.83 -19.71
N VAL A 38 18.85 14.89 -20.96
CA VAL A 38 18.10 14.34 -22.10
C VAL A 38 17.93 12.83 -21.97
N LEU A 39 19.01 12.10 -21.65
CA LEU A 39 18.97 10.66 -21.44
C LEU A 39 18.07 10.28 -20.25
N PHE A 40 18.14 11.04 -19.15
CA PHE A 40 17.24 10.83 -18.02
C PHE A 40 15.77 11.00 -18.43
N CYS A 41 15.43 12.09 -19.12
CA CYS A 41 14.07 12.37 -19.54
C CYS A 41 13.52 11.33 -20.54
N ASN A 42 14.35 10.84 -21.47
CA ASN A 42 13.91 9.88 -22.49
C ASN A 42 13.83 8.45 -21.95
N ASP A 43 14.83 8.02 -21.18
CA ASP A 43 14.98 6.60 -20.83
C ASP A 43 14.52 6.32 -19.40
N LYS A 44 15.07 7.07 -18.44
CA LYS A 44 14.90 6.77 -17.01
C LYS A 44 13.56 7.25 -16.47
N PHE A 45 13.10 8.42 -16.89
CA PHE A 45 11.86 9.00 -16.38
C PHE A 45 10.64 8.12 -16.70
N PRO A 46 10.42 7.63 -17.93
CA PRO A 46 9.30 6.73 -18.22
C PRO A 46 9.39 5.40 -17.46
N GLU A 47 10.60 4.87 -17.28
CA GLU A 47 10.84 3.66 -16.49
C GLU A 47 10.42 3.85 -15.02
N VAL A 48 10.87 4.96 -14.41
CA VAL A 48 10.54 5.32 -13.03
C VAL A 48 9.04 5.58 -12.88
N GLU A 49 8.42 6.31 -13.81
CA GLU A 49 6.98 6.57 -13.78
C GLU A 49 6.17 5.27 -13.86
N LYS A 50 6.56 4.34 -14.75
CA LYS A 50 5.91 3.03 -14.87
C LYS A 50 6.04 2.21 -13.59
N ARG A 51 7.22 2.22 -12.96
CA ARG A 51 7.44 1.56 -11.66
C ARG A 51 6.58 2.17 -10.57
N TYR A 52 6.53 3.50 -10.50
CA TYR A 52 5.70 4.22 -9.54
C TYR A 52 4.21 3.83 -9.68
N ARG A 53 3.67 3.83 -10.91
CA ARG A 53 2.29 3.40 -11.19
C ARG A 53 2.04 1.94 -10.78
N THR A 54 3.01 1.06 -11.02
CA THR A 54 2.95 -0.34 -10.57
C THR A 54 2.85 -0.43 -9.05
N TYR A 55 3.73 0.26 -8.31
CA TYR A 55 3.69 0.29 -6.86
C TYR A 55 2.39 0.87 -6.31
N GLN A 56 1.86 1.93 -6.94
CA GLN A 56 0.57 2.51 -6.58
C GLN A 56 -0.57 1.50 -6.76
N SER A 57 -0.57 0.75 -7.87
CA SER A 57 -1.57 -0.30 -8.09
C SER A 57 -1.44 -1.45 -7.08
N MET A 58 -0.21 -1.84 -6.71
CA MET A 58 0.02 -2.88 -5.71
C MET A 58 -0.48 -2.43 -4.33
N ALA A 59 -0.19 -1.20 -3.93
CA ALA A 59 -0.66 -0.62 -2.67
C ALA A 59 -2.19 -0.58 -2.61
N ALA A 60 -2.85 -0.17 -3.70
CA ALA A 60 -4.31 -0.15 -3.78
C ALA A 60 -4.93 -1.55 -3.61
N ARG A 61 -4.34 -2.57 -4.26
CA ARG A 61 -4.79 -3.97 -4.11
C ARG A 61 -4.59 -4.49 -2.69
N ALA A 62 -3.41 -4.25 -2.11
CA ALA A 62 -3.12 -4.66 -0.74
C ALA A 62 -4.08 -4.02 0.27
N PHE A 63 -4.47 -2.76 0.04
CA PHE A 63 -5.46 -2.07 0.85
C PHE A 63 -6.86 -2.67 0.70
N ASP A 64 -7.28 -2.99 -0.52
CA ASP A 64 -8.56 -3.66 -0.78
C ASP A 64 -8.64 -5.04 -0.10
N ASP A 65 -7.58 -5.84 -0.21
CA ASP A 65 -7.49 -7.14 0.45
C ASP A 65 -7.51 -7.01 1.98
N TYR A 66 -6.81 -6.00 2.52
CA TYR A 66 -6.87 -5.68 3.95
C TYR A 66 -8.30 -5.34 4.40
N MET A 67 -9.04 -4.55 3.62
CA MET A 67 -10.41 -4.19 3.94
C MET A 67 -11.34 -5.42 3.97
N LYS A 68 -11.23 -6.31 2.97
CA LYS A 68 -12.00 -7.57 2.95
C LYS A 68 -11.69 -8.45 4.15
N LEU A 69 -10.42 -8.58 4.51
CA LEU A 69 -10.00 -9.34 5.70
C LEU A 69 -10.50 -8.70 7.00
N SER A 70 -10.47 -7.37 7.07
CA SER A 70 -11.01 -6.61 8.20
C SER A 70 -12.51 -6.85 8.33
N ASP A 71 -13.27 -6.78 7.26
CA ASP A 71 -14.71 -7.04 7.26
C ASP A 71 -15.04 -8.48 7.68
N LEU A 72 -14.31 -9.46 7.15
CA LEU A 72 -14.45 -10.86 7.53
C LEU A 72 -14.17 -11.06 9.03
N ARG A 73 -13.08 -10.45 9.54
CA ARG A 73 -12.74 -10.49 10.97
C ARG A 73 -13.88 -9.91 11.82
N HIS A 74 -14.45 -8.78 11.43
CA HIS A 74 -15.57 -8.18 12.16
C HIS A 74 -16.82 -9.08 12.14
N SER A 75 -17.10 -9.75 11.01
CA SER A 75 -18.20 -10.72 10.92
C SER A 75 -18.00 -11.88 11.88
N ILE A 76 -16.82 -12.51 11.85
CA ILE A 76 -16.47 -13.62 12.75
C ILE A 76 -16.59 -13.19 14.21
N GLN A 77 -16.12 -11.99 14.55
CA GLN A 77 -16.20 -11.46 15.91
C GLN A 77 -17.66 -11.33 16.38
N ARG A 78 -18.56 -10.83 15.52
CA ARG A 78 -20.00 -10.74 15.85
C ARG A 78 -20.63 -12.12 16.03
N GLU A 79 -20.29 -13.08 15.18
CA GLU A 79 -20.78 -14.45 15.29
C GLU A 79 -20.31 -15.11 16.60
N LEU A 80 -19.03 -14.95 16.96
CA LEU A 80 -18.51 -15.45 18.22
C LEU A 80 -19.23 -14.82 19.43
N THR A 81 -19.47 -13.51 19.42
CA THR A 81 -20.25 -12.86 20.48
C THR A 81 -21.70 -13.39 20.55
N SER A 82 -22.33 -13.65 19.40
CA SER A 82 -23.67 -14.24 19.35
C SER A 82 -23.68 -15.66 19.93
N ILE A 83 -22.68 -16.48 19.59
CA ILE A 83 -22.52 -17.83 20.13
C ILE A 83 -22.31 -17.78 21.66
N ASP A 84 -21.43 -16.90 22.14
CA ASP A 84 -21.18 -16.73 23.59
C ASP A 84 -22.46 -16.40 24.35
N ASN A 85 -23.25 -15.44 23.84
CA ASN A 85 -24.53 -15.08 24.44
C ASN A 85 -25.52 -16.27 24.46
N ARG A 86 -25.58 -17.06 23.39
CA ARG A 86 -26.45 -18.23 23.31
C ARG A 86 -26.02 -19.34 24.27
N LEU A 87 -24.71 -19.54 24.45
CA LEU A 87 -24.18 -20.51 25.41
C LEU A 87 -24.58 -20.11 26.84
N ARG A 88 -24.42 -18.82 27.19
CA ARG A 88 -24.87 -18.32 28.51
C ARG A 88 -26.37 -18.53 28.74
N SER A 89 -27.21 -18.27 27.74
CA SER A 89 -28.64 -18.53 27.87
C SER A 89 -28.96 -20.03 28.04
N LEU A 90 -28.19 -20.92 27.41
CA LEU A 90 -28.34 -22.36 27.61
C LEU A 90 -27.94 -22.78 29.03
N ASP A 91 -26.86 -22.21 29.57
CA ASP A 91 -26.43 -22.46 30.95
C ASP A 91 -27.51 -22.03 31.95
N GLU A 92 -28.09 -20.84 31.78
CA GLU A 92 -29.21 -20.35 32.61
C GLU A 92 -30.44 -21.28 32.55
N LEU A 93 -30.78 -21.78 31.36
CA LEU A 93 -31.89 -22.72 31.19
C LEU A 93 -31.61 -24.07 31.84
N LEU A 94 -30.37 -24.58 31.74
CA LEU A 94 -29.96 -25.81 32.39
C LEU A 94 -30.06 -25.68 33.91
N GLU A 95 -29.55 -24.60 34.49
CA GLU A 95 -29.68 -24.32 35.92
C GLU A 95 -31.15 -24.29 36.36
N HIS A 96 -32.02 -23.66 35.57
CA HIS A 96 -33.45 -23.63 35.84
C HIS A 96 -34.06 -25.05 35.83
N VAL A 97 -33.77 -25.85 34.81
CA VAL A 97 -34.27 -27.23 34.69
C VAL A 97 -33.77 -28.10 35.85
N GLU A 98 -32.50 -27.99 36.21
CA GLU A 98 -31.92 -28.70 37.36
C GLU A 98 -32.61 -28.34 38.67
N ALA A 99 -32.93 -27.05 38.87
CA ALA A 99 -33.68 -26.59 40.04
C ALA A 99 -35.09 -27.18 40.08
N GLN A 100 -35.80 -27.23 38.95
CA GLN A 100 -37.13 -27.83 38.87
C GLN A 100 -37.09 -29.34 39.12
N CYS A 101 -36.12 -30.05 38.54
CA CYS A 101 -35.92 -31.48 38.79
C CYS A 101 -35.66 -31.79 40.26
N ARG A 102 -34.89 -30.95 40.96
CA ARG A 102 -34.67 -31.06 42.41
C ARG A 102 -35.99 -30.95 43.20
N LYS A 103 -36.80 -29.92 42.92
CA LYS A 103 -38.11 -29.74 43.56
C LYS A 103 -39.03 -30.95 43.35
N VAL A 104 -39.13 -31.45 42.12
CA VAL A 104 -39.98 -32.61 41.80
C VAL A 104 -39.54 -33.87 42.56
N LYS A 105 -38.22 -34.07 42.73
CA LYS A 105 -37.69 -35.18 43.54
C LYS A 105 -38.05 -35.05 45.01
N GLU A 106 -38.04 -33.84 45.56
CA GLU A 106 -38.41 -33.58 46.96
C GLU A 106 -39.90 -33.83 47.22
N TYR A 107 -40.80 -33.45 46.30
CA TYR A 107 -42.24 -33.72 46.42
C TYR A 107 -42.62 -35.20 46.34
N LYS A 108 -41.75 -36.06 45.80
CA LYS A 108 -41.99 -37.50 45.66
C LYS A 108 -41.38 -38.34 46.81
N LYS A 109 -40.71 -37.70 47.77
CA LYS A 109 -40.21 -38.32 49.00
C LYS A 109 -41.22 -38.15 50.13
#